data_AF-A0A5M7BKC6-F1
#
_entry.id   AF-A0A5M7BKC6-F1
#
_cell.length_a   1.000
_cell.length_b   1.000
_cell.length_c   1.000
_cell.angle_alpha   90.00
_cell.angle_beta   90.00
_cell.angle_gamma   90.00
#
_symmetry.space_group_name_H-M   'P 1'
#
loop_
_entity.id
_entity.type
_entity.pdbx_description
1 polymer ?
#
loop_
_entity_poly.entity_id
_entity_poly.type
_entity_poly.pdbx_seq_one_letter_code
_entity_poly.pdbx_strand_id
1 'polypeptide(L)'
;MSTVVKPARRWGIVAVVVLFFAAVGIISTIVGAFNGGAQTEFTSSDTVVYSDSDVYTGTSVQRFTAADAQQLAQGLAEAEKLHGVCFGWKLTDGSTEESDRGSSRGATVPADTCPRWAEVEVFVAAGSTDDDPDAADVRVAGSPDLRPLPVRADFVKLGVTADSLVEEPVTVTGQAALALPLLLVESGALDAPRIPDQEPGSATTPLPPGDGSGSSWVTWAWLGGLGFVVVVALVLGFVARAKQKSTSDGPVPGPPQACPPQPGPVQAGTPTPGPPNAGAGSPGPPPPPPGPPPGGPQPPGPPPRGQFPGAGPQMPPGPPPWPPRAPGR
;
A
#
# COMPACT_ATOMS: atom_id res chain seq x y z
N MET A 1 -65.15 28.48 -20.94
CA MET A 1 -64.84 27.34 -20.05
C MET A 1 -63.34 27.33 -19.85
N SER A 2 -62.87 27.68 -18.66
CA SER A 2 -61.45 27.85 -18.33
C SER A 2 -60.82 26.50 -17.96
N THR A 3 -59.77 26.10 -18.66
CA THR A 3 -58.97 24.92 -18.31
C THR A 3 -57.78 25.30 -17.44
N VAL A 4 -57.75 24.66 -16.26
CA VAL A 4 -56.72 24.80 -15.22
C VAL A 4 -55.45 24.07 -15.64
N VAL A 5 -54.31 24.77 -15.65
CA VAL A 5 -52.98 24.19 -15.91
C VAL A 5 -52.40 23.64 -14.62
N LYS A 6 -52.06 22.34 -14.61
CA LYS A 6 -51.48 21.60 -13.47
C LYS A 6 -49.97 21.89 -13.33
N PRO A 7 -49.42 22.07 -12.11
CA PRO A 7 -48.02 22.42 -11.90
C PRO A 7 -47.12 21.18 -11.89
N ALA A 8 -46.57 20.79 -13.04
CA ALA A 8 -45.63 19.66 -13.16
C ALA A 8 -44.17 19.99 -12.76
N ARG A 9 -43.86 21.25 -12.42
CA ARG A 9 -42.46 21.72 -12.32
C ARG A 9 -41.82 21.56 -10.93
N ARG A 10 -42.60 21.32 -9.88
CA ARG A 10 -42.07 21.25 -8.50
C ARG A 10 -41.46 19.90 -8.13
N TRP A 11 -41.91 18.80 -8.75
CA TRP A 11 -41.39 17.47 -8.46
C TRP A 11 -39.99 17.23 -9.04
N GLY A 12 -39.68 17.80 -10.21
CA GLY A 12 -38.35 17.68 -10.81
C GLY A 12 -37.24 18.33 -9.99
N ILE A 13 -37.54 19.47 -9.34
CA ILE A 13 -36.57 20.17 -8.50
C ILE A 13 -36.28 19.38 -7.22
N VAL A 14 -37.31 18.79 -6.60
CA VAL A 14 -37.15 17.97 -5.39
C VAL A 14 -36.31 16.72 -5.70
N ALA A 15 -36.55 16.05 -6.83
CA ALA A 15 -35.78 14.87 -7.23
C ALA A 15 -34.29 15.19 -7.49
N VAL A 16 -33.98 16.33 -8.10
CA VAL A 16 -32.60 16.77 -8.37
C VAL A 16 -31.87 17.12 -7.06
N VAL A 17 -32.54 17.79 -6.13
CA VAL A 17 -31.95 18.13 -4.82
C VAL A 17 -31.67 16.86 -4.00
N VAL A 18 -32.60 15.89 -3.98
CA VAL A 18 -32.41 14.63 -3.26
C VAL A 18 -31.24 13.81 -3.85
N LEU A 19 -31.13 13.74 -5.18
CA LEU A 19 -30.01 13.06 -5.84
C LEU A 19 -28.67 13.75 -5.59
N PHE A 20 -28.64 15.08 -5.53
CA PHE A 20 -27.43 15.83 -5.20
C PHE A 20 -26.97 15.56 -3.76
N PHE A 21 -27.88 15.59 -2.78
CA PHE A 21 -27.52 15.27 -1.39
C PHE A 21 -27.16 13.78 -1.20
N ALA A 22 -27.77 12.86 -1.95
CA ALA A 22 -27.37 11.45 -1.95
C ALA A 22 -25.96 11.26 -2.55
N ALA A 23 -25.64 11.95 -3.66
CA ALA A 23 -24.32 11.88 -4.27
C ALA A 23 -23.23 12.54 -3.41
N VAL A 24 -23.53 13.69 -2.79
CA VAL A 24 -22.62 14.36 -1.83
C VAL A 24 -22.43 13.51 -0.57
N GLY A 25 -23.49 12.86 -0.07
CA GLY A 25 -23.39 11.91 1.05
C GLY A 25 -22.49 10.71 0.76
N ILE A 26 -22.52 10.16 -0.46
CA ILE A 26 -21.66 9.04 -0.87
C ILE A 26 -20.19 9.49 -1.06
N ILE A 27 -19.94 10.72 -1.52
CA ILE A 27 -18.57 11.26 -1.60
C ILE A 27 -18.04 11.57 -0.20
N SER A 28 -18.88 12.05 0.71
CA SER A 28 -18.52 12.22 2.12
C SER A 28 -18.26 10.91 2.85
N THR A 29 -18.75 9.74 2.39
CA THR A 29 -18.36 8.46 2.97
C THR A 29 -16.96 7.99 2.56
N ILE A 30 -16.41 8.46 1.44
CA ILE A 30 -15.04 8.10 1.02
C ILE A 30 -14.00 9.00 1.75
N VAL A 31 -14.35 10.25 2.03
CA VAL A 31 -13.51 11.13 2.87
C VAL A 31 -13.76 10.91 4.37
N GLY A 32 -14.95 10.44 4.75
CA GLY A 32 -15.35 10.13 6.11
C GLY A 32 -14.83 8.80 6.66
N ALA A 33 -14.15 7.98 5.86
CA ALA A 33 -13.41 6.82 6.34
C ALA A 33 -12.13 7.22 7.13
N PHE A 34 -11.67 8.47 6.99
CA PHE A 34 -10.61 9.04 7.83
C PHE A 34 -11.15 9.66 9.14
N ASN A 35 -12.41 9.40 9.50
CA ASN A 35 -13.03 9.86 10.76
C ASN A 35 -12.84 8.86 11.91
N GLY A 36 -11.83 7.99 11.83
CA GLY A 36 -11.21 7.43 13.03
C GLY A 36 -10.47 8.55 13.72
N GLY A 37 -10.87 8.91 14.94
CA GLY A 37 -10.16 9.94 15.72
C GLY A 37 -8.66 9.64 15.68
N ALA A 38 -7.84 10.67 15.49
CA ALA A 38 -6.38 10.54 15.41
C ALA A 38 -5.90 9.52 16.45
N GLN A 39 -5.44 8.35 16.00
CA GLN A 39 -4.98 7.31 16.91
C GLN A 39 -3.82 7.89 17.71
N THR A 40 -4.01 8.03 19.02
CA THR A 40 -2.97 8.51 19.93
C THR A 40 -2.10 7.38 20.46
N GLU A 41 -2.52 6.14 20.22
CA GLU A 41 -1.84 4.92 20.62
C GLU A 41 -1.31 4.20 19.38
N PHE A 42 -0.27 3.40 19.58
CA PHE A 42 0.34 2.66 18.48
C PHE A 42 -0.47 1.42 18.08
N THR A 43 -1.13 0.78 19.05
CA THR A 43 -1.93 -0.44 18.86
C THR A 43 -3.41 -0.14 18.95
N SER A 44 -4.25 -1.02 18.39
CA SER A 44 -5.71 -0.99 18.53
C SER A 44 -6.23 -2.24 19.26
N SER A 45 -7.53 -2.51 19.17
CA SER A 45 -8.10 -3.79 19.64
C SER A 45 -7.68 -4.97 18.76
N ASP A 46 -7.32 -4.70 17.51
CA ASP A 46 -7.11 -5.70 16.47
C ASP A 46 -5.61 -5.93 16.21
N THR A 47 -4.75 -5.07 16.78
CA THR A 47 -3.31 -5.17 16.66
C THR A 47 -2.60 -5.10 18.01
N VAL A 48 -1.53 -5.87 18.15
CA VAL A 48 -0.65 -5.89 19.33
C VAL A 48 0.78 -5.47 18.96
N VAL A 49 1.58 -5.19 19.99
CA VAL A 49 3.00 -4.93 19.82
C VAL A 49 3.70 -6.25 19.49
N TYR A 50 4.48 -6.28 18.42
CA TYR A 50 5.28 -7.45 18.07
C TYR A 50 6.26 -7.85 19.18
N SER A 51 6.30 -9.15 19.49
CA SER A 51 7.22 -9.76 20.43
C SER A 51 7.99 -10.91 19.78
N ASP A 52 9.29 -10.97 20.02
CA ASP A 52 10.17 -12.06 19.56
C ASP A 52 9.95 -13.39 20.31
N SER A 53 9.24 -13.37 21.44
CA SER A 53 8.87 -14.59 22.17
C SER A 53 7.57 -15.23 21.70
N ASP A 54 6.78 -14.52 20.89
CA ASP A 54 5.50 -15.01 20.39
C ASP A 54 5.69 -15.72 19.04
N VAL A 55 4.86 -16.72 18.78
CA VAL A 55 4.90 -17.49 17.53
C VAL A 55 3.75 -17.04 16.64
N TYR A 56 4.10 -16.50 15.48
CA TYR A 56 3.14 -16.07 14.47
C TYR A 56 3.16 -17.04 13.29
N THR A 57 1.99 -17.59 12.93
CA THR A 57 1.87 -18.53 11.81
C THR A 57 0.90 -18.05 10.73
N GLY A 58 0.60 -16.75 10.73
CA GLY A 58 -0.25 -16.12 9.73
C GLY A 58 0.39 -16.05 8.34
N THR A 59 -0.25 -15.32 7.43
CA THR A 59 0.27 -15.12 6.08
C THR A 59 1.53 -14.26 6.07
N SER A 60 2.45 -14.57 5.15
CA SER A 60 3.67 -13.78 4.97
C SER A 60 3.37 -12.34 4.58
N VAL A 61 4.17 -11.42 5.11
CA VAL A 61 4.02 -9.98 4.89
C VAL A 61 4.43 -9.59 3.46
N GLN A 62 3.78 -8.56 2.91
CA GLN A 62 4.18 -8.01 1.62
C GLN A 62 5.63 -7.48 1.68
N ARG A 63 6.40 -7.83 0.65
CA ARG A 63 7.81 -7.48 0.51
C ARG A 63 8.02 -6.29 -0.42
N PHE A 64 9.12 -5.58 -0.24
CA PHE A 64 9.53 -4.52 -1.15
C PHE A 64 9.80 -5.08 -2.54
N THR A 65 9.25 -4.44 -3.58
CA THR A 65 9.74 -4.69 -4.93
C THR A 65 11.10 -4.01 -5.12
N ALA A 66 11.89 -4.50 -6.09
CA ALA A 66 13.17 -3.88 -6.41
C ALA A 66 13.05 -2.40 -6.81
N ALA A 67 11.94 -2.01 -7.44
CA ALA A 67 11.67 -0.64 -7.81
C ALA A 67 11.39 0.23 -6.58
N ASP A 68 10.54 -0.23 -5.66
CA ASP A 68 10.19 0.50 -4.44
C ASP A 68 11.40 0.67 -3.53
N ALA A 69 12.19 -0.40 -3.34
CA ALA A 69 13.42 -0.34 -2.55
C ALA A 69 14.45 0.63 -3.17
N GLN A 70 14.56 0.67 -4.50
CA GLN A 70 15.46 1.60 -5.19
C GLN A 70 14.98 3.05 -5.10
N GLN A 71 13.66 3.28 -5.16
CA GLN A 71 13.09 4.61 -4.99
C GLN A 71 13.31 5.11 -3.56
N LEU A 72 13.09 4.25 -2.55
CA LEU A 72 13.33 4.58 -1.16
C LEU A 72 14.81 4.89 -0.89
N ALA A 73 15.73 4.09 -1.45
CA ALA A 73 17.17 4.36 -1.39
C ALA A 73 17.53 5.76 -1.91
N GLN A 74 16.94 6.17 -3.03
CA GLN A 74 17.19 7.47 -3.64
C GLN A 74 16.69 8.62 -2.77
N GLY A 75 15.50 8.49 -2.17
CA GLY A 75 14.98 9.48 -1.23
C GLY A 75 15.89 9.65 -0.01
N LEU A 76 16.37 8.54 0.56
CA LEU A 76 17.28 8.57 1.70
C LEU A 76 18.69 9.07 1.33
N ALA A 77 19.13 8.89 0.08
CA ALA A 77 20.41 9.42 -0.41
C ALA A 77 20.47 10.95 -0.39
N GLU A 78 19.35 11.64 -0.52
CA GLU A 78 19.29 13.10 -0.39
C GLU A 78 19.49 13.53 1.08
N ALA A 79 18.80 12.88 2.01
CA ALA A 79 18.97 13.12 3.43
C ALA A 79 20.41 12.83 3.90
N GLU A 80 21.03 11.76 3.40
CA GLU A 80 22.43 11.46 3.72
C GLU A 80 23.39 12.58 3.30
N LYS A 81 23.19 13.18 2.12
CA LYS A 81 24.03 14.31 1.66
C LYS A 81 23.91 15.52 2.58
N LEU A 82 22.75 15.75 3.17
CA LEU A 82 22.49 16.89 4.06
C LEU A 82 23.07 16.68 5.46
N HIS A 83 22.93 15.47 6.02
CA HIS A 83 23.28 15.19 7.42
C HIS A 83 24.59 14.43 7.61
N GLY A 84 25.17 13.88 6.53
CA GLY A 84 26.35 13.02 6.60
C GLY A 84 26.11 11.72 7.38
N VAL A 85 24.85 11.24 7.41
CA VAL A 85 24.42 10.01 8.09
C VAL A 85 23.74 9.10 7.09
N CYS A 86 24.11 7.82 7.13
CA CYS A 86 23.55 6.78 6.28
C CYS A 86 22.20 6.34 6.85
N PHE A 87 21.11 6.63 6.15
CA PHE A 87 19.77 6.30 6.60
C PHE A 87 19.31 5.00 5.94
N GLY A 88 18.69 4.10 6.71
CA GLY A 88 18.18 2.84 6.19
C GLY A 88 16.81 2.43 6.68
N TRP A 89 16.37 1.31 6.14
CA TRP A 89 15.13 0.65 6.51
C TRP A 89 15.36 -0.86 6.56
N LYS A 90 14.60 -1.52 7.43
CA LYS A 90 14.48 -2.96 7.53
C LYS A 90 13.02 -3.31 7.81
N LEU A 91 12.40 -4.10 6.93
CA LEU A 91 11.08 -4.69 7.14
C LEU A 91 11.26 -6.18 7.38
N THR A 92 10.93 -6.66 8.58
CA THR A 92 11.01 -8.07 8.96
C THR A 92 9.60 -8.64 9.05
N ASP A 93 9.40 -9.75 8.34
CA ASP A 93 8.23 -10.61 8.53
C ASP A 93 8.45 -11.45 9.79
N GLY A 94 7.67 -11.17 10.84
CA GLY A 94 7.79 -11.83 12.12
C GLY A 94 7.32 -13.29 12.14
N SER A 95 6.66 -13.76 11.08
CA SER A 95 6.28 -15.17 10.93
C SER A 95 7.39 -16.02 10.29
N THR A 96 8.18 -15.43 9.39
CA THR A 96 9.24 -16.14 8.64
C THR A 96 10.65 -15.74 9.02
N GLU A 97 10.80 -14.67 9.81
CA GLU A 97 12.06 -13.96 10.12
C GLU A 97 12.80 -13.39 8.91
N GLU A 98 12.24 -13.53 7.71
CA GLU A 98 12.86 -12.97 6.51
C GLU A 98 12.72 -11.44 6.52
N SER A 99 13.76 -10.76 6.03
CA SER A 99 13.79 -9.30 6.07
C SER A 99 14.19 -8.68 4.73
N ASP A 100 13.53 -7.59 4.36
CA ASP A 100 13.98 -6.69 3.31
C ASP A 100 14.72 -5.52 3.95
N ARG A 101 15.91 -5.20 3.45
CA ARG A 101 16.79 -4.20 4.06
C ARG A 101 17.55 -3.42 2.99
N GLY A 102 17.67 -2.11 3.20
CA GLY A 102 18.47 -1.23 2.34
C GLY A 102 18.82 0.09 3.03
N SER A 103 19.50 0.97 2.31
CA SER A 103 19.90 2.29 2.81
C SER A 103 20.02 3.34 1.71
N SER A 104 20.37 4.55 2.12
CA SER A 104 20.80 5.65 1.27
C SER A 104 21.97 5.29 0.33
N ARG A 105 22.71 4.20 0.62
CA ARG A 105 23.77 3.66 -0.25
C ARG A 105 23.30 2.66 -1.29
N GLY A 106 22.05 2.21 -1.21
CA GLY A 106 21.42 1.33 -2.19
C GLY A 106 20.32 0.45 -1.60
N ALA A 107 19.43 -0.01 -2.48
CA ALA A 107 18.25 -0.83 -2.16
C ALA A 107 18.54 -2.13 -1.39
N THR A 108 19.78 -2.63 -1.47
CA THR A 108 20.21 -3.89 -0.84
C THR A 108 21.45 -3.71 0.03
N VAL A 109 21.83 -2.46 0.32
CA VAL A 109 23.02 -2.13 1.12
C VAL A 109 22.54 -1.78 2.53
N PRO A 110 22.87 -2.57 3.57
CA PRO A 110 22.53 -2.25 4.94
C PRO A 110 23.14 -0.93 5.43
N ALA A 111 22.41 -0.18 6.25
CA ALA A 111 22.89 1.11 6.76
C ALA A 111 24.09 0.96 7.72
N ASP A 112 24.16 -0.15 8.46
CA ASP A 112 25.24 -0.46 9.40
C ASP A 112 26.62 -0.69 8.75
N THR A 113 26.68 -0.76 7.41
CA THR A 113 27.95 -0.75 6.66
C THR A 113 28.62 0.63 6.67
N CYS A 114 27.87 1.68 6.97
CA CYS A 114 28.37 3.05 7.10
C CYS A 114 28.91 3.29 8.53
N PRO A 115 29.99 4.09 8.71
CA PRO A 115 30.50 4.41 10.05
C PRO A 115 29.50 5.13 10.95
N ARG A 116 28.62 5.94 10.33
CA ARG A 116 27.59 6.74 10.99
C ARG A 116 26.26 6.49 10.30
N TRP A 117 25.31 5.87 11.01
CA TRP A 117 24.08 5.37 10.40
C TRP A 117 22.89 5.39 11.36
N ALA A 118 21.69 5.41 10.81
CA ALA A 118 20.44 5.16 11.52
C ALA A 118 19.48 4.38 10.61
N GLU A 119 18.77 3.41 11.16
CA GLU A 119 17.88 2.51 10.44
C GLU A 119 16.54 2.39 11.16
N VAL A 120 15.44 2.52 10.41
CA VAL A 120 14.12 2.15 10.93
C VAL A 120 13.97 0.64 10.77
N GLU A 121 13.74 -0.05 11.89
CA GLU A 121 13.43 -1.48 11.94
C GLU A 121 11.94 -1.66 12.20
N VAL A 122 11.24 -2.24 11.24
CA VAL A 122 9.82 -2.57 11.30
C VAL A 122 9.67 -4.08 11.36
N PHE A 123 8.81 -4.54 12.26
CA PHE A 123 8.40 -5.93 12.40
C PHE A 123 6.91 -5.99 12.16
N VAL A 124 6.45 -6.90 11.31
CA VAL A 124 5.02 -7.14 11.06
C VAL A 124 4.80 -8.65 11.04
N ALA A 125 3.75 -9.13 11.70
CA ALA A 125 3.37 -10.52 11.71
C ALA A 125 1.85 -10.64 11.72
N ALA A 126 1.31 -11.49 10.84
CA ALA A 126 -0.12 -11.78 10.84
C ALA A 126 -0.48 -12.79 11.94
N GLY A 127 -1.65 -12.61 12.54
CA GLY A 127 -2.26 -13.54 13.49
C GLY A 127 -2.41 -14.93 12.88
N SER A 128 -2.35 -15.97 13.71
CA SER A 128 -2.48 -17.37 13.27
C SER A 128 -3.89 -17.71 12.79
N THR A 129 -4.89 -17.03 13.32
CA THR A 129 -6.31 -17.17 12.97
C THR A 129 -6.97 -15.80 12.89
N ASP A 130 -8.17 -15.71 12.31
CA ASP A 130 -8.93 -14.45 12.21
C ASP A 130 -9.31 -13.87 13.61
N ASP A 131 -9.21 -14.67 14.67
CA ASP A 131 -9.46 -14.25 16.05
C ASP A 131 -8.17 -13.82 16.78
N ASP A 132 -6.99 -14.11 16.22
CA ASP A 132 -5.70 -13.71 16.78
C ASP A 132 -5.31 -12.33 16.25
N PRO A 133 -4.92 -11.38 17.11
CA PRO A 133 -4.55 -10.05 16.66
C PRO A 133 -3.27 -10.10 15.83
N ASP A 134 -3.20 -9.26 14.81
CA ASP A 134 -1.97 -9.03 14.08
C ASP A 134 -0.97 -8.27 14.96
N ALA A 135 0.32 -8.41 14.68
CA ALA A 135 1.36 -7.78 15.48
C ALA A 135 2.27 -6.90 14.63
N ALA A 136 2.61 -5.74 15.16
CA ALA A 136 3.60 -4.87 14.55
C ALA A 136 4.46 -4.15 15.58
N ASP A 137 5.65 -3.73 15.17
CA ASP A 137 6.49 -2.83 15.95
C ASP A 137 7.37 -1.99 15.02
N VAL A 138 7.73 -0.79 15.48
CA VAL A 138 8.69 0.10 14.83
C VAL A 138 9.72 0.57 15.84
N ARG A 139 10.98 0.39 15.50
CA ARG A 139 12.14 0.75 16.32
C ARG A 139 13.16 1.47 15.45
N VAL A 140 14.08 2.16 16.10
CA VAL A 140 15.22 2.78 15.43
C VAL A 140 16.50 2.19 15.99
N ALA A 141 17.34 1.68 15.11
CA ALA A 141 18.72 1.33 15.39
C ALA A 141 19.65 2.40 14.81
N GLY A 142 20.86 2.54 15.35
CA GLY A 142 21.81 3.53 14.83
C GLY A 142 23.10 3.60 15.61
N SER A 143 24.04 4.39 15.08
CA SER A 143 25.34 4.62 15.69
C SER A 143 25.22 5.22 17.10
N PRO A 144 26.15 4.92 18.03
CA PRO A 144 26.06 5.37 19.42
C PRO A 144 26.02 6.89 19.63
N ASP A 145 26.51 7.67 18.67
CA ASP A 145 26.54 9.13 18.69
C ASP A 145 25.21 9.79 18.29
N LEU A 146 24.27 9.03 17.71
CA LEU A 146 22.94 9.50 17.33
C LEU A 146 21.95 9.25 18.46
N ARG A 147 22.12 9.97 19.58
CA ARG A 147 21.24 9.84 20.73
C ARG A 147 20.66 11.20 21.13
N PRO A 148 19.38 11.27 21.52
CA PRO A 148 18.42 10.16 21.65
C PRO A 148 17.83 9.68 20.31
N LEU A 149 17.56 8.38 20.19
CA LEU A 149 16.86 7.82 19.03
C LEU A 149 15.34 8.00 19.18
N PRO A 150 14.60 8.25 18.07
CA PRO A 150 13.15 8.33 18.09
C PRO A 150 12.53 7.05 18.64
N VAL A 151 11.45 7.22 19.42
CA VAL A 151 10.69 6.10 19.97
C VAL A 151 9.39 5.93 19.21
N ARG A 152 8.72 4.80 19.40
CA ARG A 152 7.46 4.46 18.75
C ARG A 152 6.40 5.57 18.81
N ALA A 153 6.28 6.26 19.94
CA ALA A 153 5.33 7.37 20.11
C ALA A 153 5.59 8.56 19.16
N ASP A 154 6.82 8.73 18.67
CA ASP A 154 7.14 9.76 17.68
C ASP A 154 6.63 9.39 16.29
N PHE A 155 6.65 8.09 15.95
CA PHE A 155 6.09 7.57 14.70
C PHE A 155 4.56 7.63 14.66
N VAL A 156 3.88 7.43 15.80
CA VAL A 156 2.41 7.59 15.89
C VAL A 156 1.96 9.00 15.47
N LYS A 157 2.72 10.04 15.83
CA LYS A 157 2.43 11.43 15.41
C LYS A 157 2.49 11.63 13.90
N LEU A 158 3.19 10.74 13.19
CA LEU A 158 3.32 10.73 11.73
C LEU A 158 2.31 9.79 11.06
N GLY A 159 1.40 9.19 11.82
CA GLY A 159 0.43 8.21 11.32
C GLY A 159 1.00 6.81 11.10
N VAL A 160 2.19 6.51 11.62
CA VAL A 160 2.77 5.16 11.60
C VAL A 160 2.32 4.42 12.86
N THR A 161 1.27 3.62 12.71
CA THR A 161 0.64 2.78 13.76
C THR A 161 0.71 1.30 13.39
N ALA A 162 0.45 0.41 14.35
CA ALA A 162 0.43 -1.03 14.11
C ALA A 162 -0.59 -1.42 13.03
N ASP A 163 -1.79 -0.84 13.07
CA ASP A 163 -2.83 -1.09 12.06
C ASP A 163 -2.35 -0.72 10.65
N SER A 164 -1.75 0.47 10.51
CA SER A 164 -1.22 0.93 9.21
C SER A 164 -0.06 0.05 8.70
N LEU A 165 0.79 -0.43 9.61
CA LEU A 165 1.91 -1.31 9.27
C LEU A 165 1.44 -2.70 8.85
N VAL A 166 0.38 -3.22 9.45
CA VAL A 166 -0.22 -4.50 9.06
C VAL A 166 -0.93 -4.36 7.71
N GLU A 167 -1.66 -3.27 7.49
CA GLU A 167 -2.42 -3.04 6.25
C GLU A 167 -1.50 -2.75 5.04
N GLU A 168 -0.51 -1.86 5.21
CA GLU A 168 0.37 -1.39 4.15
C GLU A 168 1.87 -1.42 4.56
N PRO A 169 2.44 -2.59 4.86
CA PRO A 169 3.77 -2.73 5.47
C PRO A 169 4.89 -2.07 4.67
N VAL A 170 4.86 -2.18 3.34
CA VAL A 170 5.89 -1.61 2.45
C VAL A 170 5.80 -0.08 2.42
N THR A 171 4.60 0.46 2.19
CA THR A 171 4.36 1.90 2.09
C THR A 171 4.68 2.61 3.40
N VAL A 172 4.15 2.09 4.52
CA VAL A 172 4.30 2.71 5.84
C VAL A 172 5.74 2.59 6.35
N THR A 173 6.43 1.47 6.09
CA THR A 173 7.88 1.37 6.38
C THR A 173 8.68 2.40 5.59
N GLY A 174 8.37 2.59 4.31
CA GLY A 174 9.02 3.61 3.47
C GLY A 174 8.80 5.03 4.01
N GLN A 175 7.58 5.36 4.43
CA GLN A 175 7.27 6.63 5.07
C GLN A 175 8.02 6.82 6.39
N ALA A 176 8.04 5.81 7.25
CA ALA A 176 8.77 5.85 8.52
C ALA A 176 10.27 6.09 8.29
N ALA A 177 10.87 5.41 7.32
CA ALA A 177 12.27 5.59 6.95
C ALA A 177 12.57 6.99 6.41
N LEU A 178 11.71 7.54 5.54
CA LEU A 178 11.87 8.89 5.00
C LEU A 178 11.67 9.98 6.07
N ALA A 179 10.89 9.72 7.11
CA ALA A 179 10.68 10.65 8.21
C ALA A 179 11.79 10.59 9.27
N LEU A 180 12.57 9.51 9.32
CA LEU A 180 13.62 9.30 10.33
C LEU A 180 14.62 10.47 10.43
N PRO A 181 15.16 11.06 9.34
CA PRO A 181 16.08 12.19 9.44
C PRO A 181 15.45 13.39 10.17
N LEU A 182 14.17 13.68 9.89
CA LEU A 182 13.45 14.76 10.55
C LEU A 182 13.26 14.46 12.05
N LEU A 183 12.82 13.24 12.38
CA LEU A 183 12.65 12.83 13.78
C LEU A 183 13.96 12.90 14.59
N LEU A 184 15.10 12.60 13.96
CA LEU A 184 16.41 12.73 14.58
C LEU A 184 16.83 14.19 14.79
N VAL A 185 16.40 15.11 13.91
CA VAL A 185 16.59 16.55 14.13
C VAL A 185 15.71 17.03 15.28
N GLU A 186 14.45 16.61 15.33
CA GLU A 186 13.50 16.97 16.39
C GLU A 186 13.93 16.42 17.76
N SER A 187 14.51 15.23 17.80
CA SER A 187 15.07 14.63 19.03
C SER A 187 16.39 15.27 19.47
N GLY A 188 17.00 16.11 18.61
CA GLY A 188 18.31 16.73 18.84
C GLY A 188 19.50 15.79 18.60
N ALA A 189 19.28 14.60 18.02
CA ALA A 189 20.36 13.69 17.62
C ALA A 189 21.09 14.15 16.34
N LEU A 190 20.44 14.99 15.52
CA LEU A 190 21.01 15.64 14.36
C LEU A 190 20.81 17.15 14.41
N ASP A 191 21.77 17.88 13.84
CA ASP A 191 21.60 19.30 13.59
C ASP A 191 20.69 19.51 12.37
N ALA A 192 19.85 20.55 12.43
CA ALA A 192 19.10 21.01 11.27
C ALA A 192 20.09 21.50 10.19
N PRO A 193 19.89 21.15 8.90
CA PRO A 193 20.77 21.62 7.84
C PRO A 193 20.76 23.14 7.78
N ARG A 194 21.93 23.77 7.73
CA ARG A 194 22.01 25.22 7.56
C ARG A 194 21.68 25.56 6.12
N ILE A 195 20.61 26.29 5.90
CA ILE A 195 20.32 26.89 4.60
C ILE A 195 21.32 28.05 4.42
N PRO A 196 22.14 28.08 3.34
CA PRO A 196 23.26 29.02 3.18
C PRO A 196 22.94 30.52 3.28
N ASP A 197 21.67 30.92 3.34
CA ASP A 197 21.24 32.31 3.46
C ASP A 197 20.68 32.69 4.85
N GLN A 198 20.77 31.78 5.83
CA GLN A 198 20.30 32.04 7.19
C GLN A 198 21.41 32.68 8.02
N GLU A 199 21.62 33.98 7.79
CA GLU A 199 22.62 34.80 8.50
C GLU A 199 22.33 34.80 10.02
N PRO A 200 23.30 34.47 10.89
CA PRO A 200 23.10 34.45 12.34
C PRO A 200 22.93 35.88 12.85
N GLY A 201 21.67 36.30 12.99
CA GLY A 201 21.31 37.69 13.29
C GLY A 201 20.13 38.20 12.47
N SER A 202 19.69 37.47 11.45
CA SER A 202 18.39 37.68 10.84
C SER A 202 17.32 37.35 11.88
N ALA A 203 16.94 38.39 12.63
CA ALA A 203 15.67 38.42 13.32
C ALA A 203 14.65 37.81 12.37
N THR A 204 13.90 36.81 12.85
CA THR A 204 12.71 36.35 12.16
C THR A 204 11.90 37.61 11.93
N THR A 205 11.96 38.17 10.71
CA THR A 205 11.03 39.23 10.33
C THR A 205 9.68 38.62 10.67
N PRO A 206 8.94 39.16 11.65
CA PRO A 206 7.67 38.58 12.03
C PRO A 206 6.94 38.41 10.72
N LEU A 207 6.49 37.18 10.43
CA LEU A 207 5.81 36.89 9.18
C LEU A 207 4.86 38.06 8.95
N PRO A 208 4.92 38.73 7.77
CA PRO A 208 4.00 39.82 7.50
C PRO A 208 2.63 39.31 7.93
N PRO A 209 1.92 40.03 8.82
CA PRO A 209 0.71 39.52 9.45
C PRO A 209 -0.13 38.98 8.31
N GLY A 210 -0.36 37.67 8.33
CA GLY A 210 -0.95 36.96 7.21
C GLY A 210 -2.22 37.69 6.84
N ASP A 211 -2.13 38.50 5.80
CA ASP A 211 -3.29 39.03 5.13
C ASP A 211 -3.89 37.76 4.58
N GLY A 212 -5.02 37.32 5.15
CA GLY A 212 -5.77 36.14 4.71
C GLY A 212 -6.26 36.21 3.25
N SER A 213 -5.61 37.03 2.43
CA SER A 213 -5.69 37.21 1.00
C SER A 213 -4.70 36.30 0.24
N GLY A 214 -4.39 35.13 0.79
CA GLY A 214 -3.97 33.98 -0.01
C GLY A 214 -5.16 33.52 -0.85
N SER A 215 -5.39 34.21 -1.97
CA SER A 215 -6.47 34.03 -2.93
C SER A 215 -6.52 32.60 -3.47
N SER A 216 -7.13 31.73 -2.68
CA SER A 216 -7.53 30.38 -3.04
C SER A 216 -8.79 30.39 -3.89
N TRP A 217 -9.42 31.54 -4.17
CA TRP A 217 -10.63 31.60 -4.98
C TRP A 217 -10.39 31.09 -6.41
N VAL A 218 -9.21 31.32 -7.00
CA VAL A 218 -8.88 30.76 -8.32
C VAL A 218 -8.75 29.24 -8.24
N THR A 219 -8.12 28.71 -7.18
CA THR A 219 -7.99 27.27 -6.93
C THR A 219 -9.36 26.63 -6.66
N TRP A 220 -10.21 27.29 -5.88
CA TRP A 220 -11.60 26.87 -5.60
C TRP A 220 -12.50 26.99 -6.82
N ALA A 221 -12.31 28.00 -7.67
CA ALA A 221 -13.02 28.14 -8.95
C ALA A 221 -12.57 27.08 -9.95
N TRP A 222 -11.27 26.72 -9.95
CA TRP A 222 -10.74 25.62 -10.75
C TRP A 222 -11.30 24.27 -10.28
N LEU A 223 -11.27 23.99 -8.98
CA LEU A 223 -11.84 22.77 -8.39
C LEU A 223 -13.36 22.69 -8.60
N GLY A 224 -14.07 23.81 -8.44
CA GLY A 224 -15.50 23.91 -8.72
C GLY A 224 -15.83 23.69 -10.19
N GLY A 225 -15.01 24.25 -11.10
CA GLY A 225 -15.13 24.04 -12.54
C GLY A 225 -14.92 22.58 -12.94
N LEU A 226 -13.88 21.94 -12.41
CA LEU A 226 -13.57 20.53 -12.68
C LEU A 226 -14.66 19.60 -12.14
N GLY A 227 -15.15 19.87 -10.93
CA GLY A 227 -16.31 19.16 -10.38
C GLY A 227 -17.57 19.30 -11.23
N PHE A 228 -17.85 20.51 -11.74
CA PHE A 228 -19.01 20.75 -12.61
C PHE A 228 -18.92 19.97 -13.93
N VAL A 229 -17.74 19.91 -14.55
CA VAL A 229 -17.53 19.15 -15.80
C VAL A 229 -17.81 17.65 -15.59
N VAL A 230 -17.37 17.07 -14.48
CA VAL A 230 -17.63 15.65 -14.15
C VAL A 230 -19.13 15.40 -13.98
N VAL A 231 -19.85 16.28 -13.28
CA VAL A 231 -21.30 16.16 -13.11
C VAL A 231 -22.03 16.25 -14.45
N VAL A 232 -21.66 17.19 -15.32
CA VAL A 232 -22.27 17.33 -16.66
C VAL A 232 -22.01 16.08 -17.51
N ALA A 233 -20.79 15.54 -17.49
CA ALA A 233 -20.45 14.32 -18.22
C ALA A 233 -21.28 13.11 -17.74
N LEU A 234 -21.47 12.96 -16.43
CA LEU A 234 -22.32 11.92 -15.86
C LEU A 234 -23.79 12.07 -16.29
N VAL A 235 -24.34 13.28 -16.21
CA VAL A 235 -25.74 13.54 -16.63
C VAL A 235 -25.93 13.24 -18.12
N LEU A 236 -25.01 13.68 -18.98
CA LEU A 236 -25.07 13.39 -20.42
C LEU A 236 -24.93 11.88 -20.69
N GLY A 237 -24.08 11.16 -19.97
CA GLY A 237 -23.95 9.71 -20.05
C GLY A 237 -25.24 8.98 -19.65
N PHE A 238 -25.89 9.39 -18.57
CA PHE A 238 -27.18 8.84 -18.14
C PHE A 238 -28.31 9.11 -19.14
N VAL A 239 -28.37 10.33 -19.70
CA VAL A 239 -29.38 10.68 -20.71
C VAL A 239 -29.15 9.90 -22.01
N ALA A 240 -27.90 9.74 -22.45
CA ALA A 240 -27.57 8.92 -23.61
C ALA A 240 -27.98 7.46 -23.41
N ARG A 241 -27.70 6.89 -22.22
CA ARG A 241 -28.07 5.51 -21.87
C ARG A 241 -29.60 5.33 -21.76
N ALA A 242 -30.32 6.33 -21.27
CA ALA A 242 -31.78 6.31 -21.21
C ALA A 242 -32.42 6.35 -22.60
N LYS A 243 -31.88 7.14 -23.53
CA LYS A 243 -32.36 7.20 -24.92
C LYS A 243 -32.11 5.90 -25.69
N GLN A 244 -31.01 5.20 -25.42
CA GLN A 244 -30.73 3.90 -26.04
C GLN A 244 -31.76 2.82 -25.66
N LYS A 245 -32.33 2.87 -24.45
CA LYS A 245 -33.37 1.92 -24.04
C LYS A 245 -34.72 2.15 -24.74
N SER A 246 -34.99 3.36 -25.24
CA SER A 246 -36.25 3.67 -25.93
C SER A 246 -36.25 3.36 -27.43
N THR A 247 -35.11 2.94 -28.01
CA THR A 247 -35.01 2.55 -29.42
C THR A 247 -35.04 1.01 -29.61
N SER A 248 -35.06 0.22 -28.54
CA SER A 248 -35.15 -1.24 -28.62
C SER A 248 -36.58 -1.81 -28.73
N ASP A 249 -37.62 -0.98 -28.74
CA ASP A 249 -39.01 -1.39 -29.09
C ASP A 249 -39.31 -1.15 -30.59
N GLY A 250 -38.38 -1.56 -31.46
CA GLY A 250 -38.63 -1.69 -32.90
C GLY A 250 -39.31 -3.05 -33.19
N PRO A 251 -40.29 -3.11 -34.10
CA PRO A 251 -41.03 -4.35 -34.39
C PRO A 251 -40.09 -5.46 -34.86
N VAL A 252 -40.20 -6.62 -34.21
CA VAL A 252 -39.50 -7.86 -34.55
C VAL A 252 -39.75 -8.22 -36.02
N PRO A 253 -38.72 -8.27 -36.89
CA PRO A 253 -38.84 -8.92 -38.18
C PRO A 253 -39.02 -10.42 -37.95
N GLY A 254 -40.07 -10.99 -38.56
CA GLY A 254 -40.46 -12.38 -38.37
C GLY A 254 -39.37 -13.41 -38.69
N PRO A 255 -39.56 -14.67 -38.23
CA PRO A 255 -38.59 -15.74 -38.41
C PRO A 255 -38.35 -16.02 -39.91
N PRO A 256 -37.11 -16.38 -40.31
CA PRO A 256 -36.80 -16.72 -41.69
C PRO A 256 -37.62 -17.92 -42.14
N GLN A 257 -38.27 -17.76 -43.30
CA GLN A 257 -38.97 -18.82 -44.01
C GLN A 257 -38.04 -20.02 -44.25
N ALA A 258 -38.59 -21.20 -44.00
CA ALA A 258 -38.00 -22.49 -44.32
C ALA A 258 -37.68 -22.63 -45.81
N CYS A 259 -36.43 -23.01 -46.12
CA CYS A 259 -36.10 -23.58 -47.42
C CYS A 259 -36.63 -25.03 -47.53
N PRO A 260 -37.09 -25.46 -48.71
CA PRO A 260 -37.56 -26.82 -48.95
C PRO A 260 -36.41 -27.85 -49.01
N PRO A 261 -36.71 -29.14 -48.76
CA PRO A 261 -35.71 -30.19 -48.59
C PRO A 261 -35.10 -30.64 -49.91
N GLN A 262 -33.78 -30.86 -49.91
CA GLN A 262 -33.04 -31.50 -50.98
C GLN A 262 -33.01 -33.02 -50.73
N PRO A 263 -33.41 -33.88 -51.69
CA PRO A 263 -33.50 -35.33 -51.51
C PRO A 263 -32.14 -36.00 -51.71
N GLY A 264 -31.72 -36.79 -50.71
CA GLY A 264 -30.54 -37.67 -50.76
C GLY A 264 -30.85 -39.04 -50.14
N PRO A 265 -30.21 -40.12 -50.62
CA PRO A 265 -30.82 -41.44 -50.65
C PRO A 265 -30.66 -42.29 -49.37
N VAL A 266 -31.72 -43.03 -49.10
CA VAL A 266 -31.84 -44.30 -48.37
C VAL A 266 -30.55 -45.03 -47.96
N GLN A 267 -30.37 -45.18 -46.64
CA GLN A 267 -29.76 -46.39 -46.07
C GLN A 267 -30.64 -46.93 -44.95
N ALA A 268 -31.02 -48.19 -45.14
CA ALA A 268 -31.86 -48.98 -44.26
C ALA A 268 -31.11 -49.35 -42.97
N GLY A 269 -31.75 -49.11 -41.82
CA GLY A 269 -31.30 -49.57 -40.51
C GLY A 269 -32.49 -49.60 -39.54
N THR A 270 -32.73 -50.78 -38.99
CA THR A 270 -33.87 -51.23 -38.17
C THR A 270 -34.11 -50.45 -36.86
N PRO A 271 -35.36 -50.43 -36.33
CA PRO A 271 -35.70 -49.74 -35.09
C PRO A 271 -35.41 -50.57 -33.84
N THR A 272 -34.76 -49.96 -32.85
CA THR A 272 -34.70 -50.46 -31.47
C THR A 272 -35.24 -49.37 -30.54
N PRO A 273 -36.26 -49.64 -29.70
CA PRO A 273 -36.75 -48.68 -28.71
C PRO A 273 -35.96 -48.79 -27.39
N GLY A 274 -35.43 -47.67 -26.91
CA GLY A 274 -34.72 -47.54 -25.62
C GLY A 274 -35.07 -46.22 -24.89
N PRO A 275 -35.00 -46.19 -23.55
CA PRO A 275 -35.74 -45.28 -22.65
C PRO A 275 -35.12 -43.88 -22.47
N PRO A 276 -35.83 -42.91 -21.83
CA PRO A 276 -35.41 -41.52 -21.75
C PRO A 276 -34.19 -41.32 -20.84
N ASN A 277 -33.14 -40.73 -21.39
CA ASN A 277 -31.93 -40.38 -20.66
C ASN A 277 -32.11 -38.99 -20.02
N ALA A 278 -32.29 -38.97 -18.70
CA ALA A 278 -32.08 -37.78 -17.89
C ALA A 278 -30.58 -37.65 -17.63
N GLY A 279 -29.94 -36.64 -18.20
CA GLY A 279 -28.52 -36.40 -18.02
C GLY A 279 -28.18 -34.93 -18.27
N ALA A 280 -28.16 -34.15 -17.19
CA ALA A 280 -27.57 -32.84 -17.16
C ALA A 280 -26.08 -32.96 -17.57
N GLY A 281 -25.72 -32.28 -18.65
CA GLY A 281 -24.34 -32.25 -19.13
C GLY A 281 -23.48 -31.43 -18.17
N SER A 282 -22.59 -32.12 -17.46
CA SER A 282 -21.46 -31.50 -16.77
C SER A 282 -20.50 -30.87 -17.80
N PRO A 283 -20.04 -29.63 -17.62
CA PRO A 283 -19.00 -29.06 -18.46
C PRO A 283 -17.70 -29.86 -18.27
N GLY A 284 -17.11 -30.29 -19.39
CA GLY A 284 -15.86 -31.04 -19.39
C GLY A 284 -14.69 -30.24 -18.81
N PRO A 285 -13.65 -30.92 -18.30
CA PRO A 285 -12.49 -30.26 -17.71
C PRO A 285 -11.75 -29.40 -18.76
N PRO A 286 -11.22 -28.23 -18.35
CA PRO A 286 -10.46 -27.37 -19.24
C PRO A 286 -9.18 -28.07 -19.73
N PRO A 287 -8.71 -27.77 -20.95
CA PRO A 287 -7.48 -28.33 -21.49
C PRO A 287 -6.27 -27.93 -20.62
N PRO A 288 -5.25 -28.81 -20.53
CA PRO A 288 -4.04 -28.50 -19.77
C PRO A 288 -3.31 -27.29 -20.38
N PRO A 289 -2.66 -26.47 -19.53
CA PRO A 289 -1.92 -25.29 -19.99
C PRO A 289 -0.78 -25.70 -20.93
N PRO A 290 -0.44 -24.84 -21.93
CA PRO A 290 0.71 -25.06 -22.79
C PRO A 290 1.99 -25.23 -21.96
N GLY A 291 2.76 -26.28 -22.28
CA GLY A 291 4.05 -26.52 -21.63
C GLY A 291 5.02 -25.34 -21.84
N PRO A 292 6.02 -25.18 -20.94
CA PRO A 292 7.00 -24.12 -21.05
C PRO A 292 7.79 -24.25 -22.37
N PRO A 293 8.14 -23.12 -23.02
CA PRO A 293 8.93 -23.14 -24.25
C PRO A 293 10.30 -23.81 -24.01
N PRO A 294 10.86 -24.49 -25.01
CA PRO A 294 12.17 -25.11 -24.92
C PRO A 294 13.21 -24.07 -24.50
N GLY A 295 13.91 -24.35 -23.40
CA GLY A 295 14.90 -23.46 -22.81
C GLY A 295 15.97 -23.05 -23.81
N GLY A 296 16.15 -21.75 -23.99
CA GLY A 296 17.28 -21.19 -24.72
C GLY A 296 18.63 -21.54 -24.06
N PRO A 297 19.74 -21.34 -24.79
CA PRO A 297 21.07 -21.65 -24.30
C PRO A 297 21.35 -20.95 -22.97
N GLN A 298 21.62 -21.76 -21.96
CA GLN A 298 21.91 -21.33 -20.59
C GLN A 298 23.20 -20.49 -20.59
N PRO A 299 23.20 -19.26 -20.04
CA PRO A 299 24.41 -18.46 -19.94
C PRO A 299 25.49 -19.21 -19.13
N PRO A 300 26.78 -19.06 -19.49
CA PRO A 300 27.86 -19.75 -18.79
C PRO A 300 27.84 -19.38 -17.31
N GLY A 301 27.75 -20.41 -16.46
CA GLY A 301 27.73 -20.24 -15.01
C GLY A 301 29.00 -19.57 -14.49
N PRO A 302 28.92 -18.91 -13.32
CA PRO A 302 30.07 -18.29 -12.69
C PRO A 302 31.16 -19.33 -12.38
N PRO A 303 32.44 -18.94 -12.44
CA PRO A 303 33.54 -19.85 -12.17
C PRO A 303 33.45 -20.41 -10.74
N PRO A 304 33.86 -21.68 -10.53
CA PRO A 304 33.85 -22.30 -9.21
C PRO A 304 34.74 -21.50 -8.26
N ARG A 305 34.15 -21.03 -7.15
CA ARG A 305 34.90 -20.42 -6.04
C ARG A 305 35.90 -21.44 -5.53
N GLY A 306 37.18 -21.09 -5.63
CA GLY A 306 38.28 -21.89 -5.13
C GLY A 306 38.08 -22.28 -3.67
N GLN A 307 38.30 -23.55 -3.38
CA GLN A 307 38.39 -24.09 -2.03
C GLN A 307 39.54 -23.38 -1.30
N PHE A 308 39.20 -22.59 -0.29
CA PHE A 308 40.17 -22.14 0.70
C PHE A 308 40.50 -23.32 1.64
N PRO A 309 41.78 -23.66 1.86
CA PRO A 309 42.17 -24.67 2.83
C PRO A 309 41.74 -24.24 4.24
N GLY A 310 41.16 -25.18 4.98
CA GLY A 310 40.45 -24.93 6.23
C GLY A 310 41.27 -24.23 7.32
N ALA A 311 40.68 -23.15 7.84
CA ALA A 311 40.93 -22.71 9.21
C ALA A 311 39.98 -23.51 10.11
N GLY A 312 40.56 -24.33 11.00
CA GLY A 312 39.79 -25.06 12.02
C GLY A 312 39.04 -24.11 12.96
N PRO A 313 38.03 -24.62 13.68
CA PRO A 313 37.24 -23.82 14.61
C PRO A 313 38.12 -23.31 15.75
N GLN A 314 38.41 -22.01 15.75
CA GLN A 314 38.96 -21.32 16.92
C GLN A 314 37.86 -21.23 17.97
N MET A 315 38.05 -21.94 19.09
CA MET A 315 37.22 -21.76 20.27
C MET A 315 37.34 -20.30 20.76
N PRO A 316 36.22 -19.63 21.08
CA PRO A 316 36.27 -18.30 21.66
C PRO A 316 37.00 -18.33 23.01
N PRO A 317 37.79 -17.29 23.33
CA PRO A 317 38.44 -17.16 24.62
C PRO A 317 37.39 -17.13 25.74
N GLY A 318 37.60 -17.96 26.76
CA GLY A 318 36.71 -18.03 27.92
C GLY A 318 36.59 -16.70 28.67
N PRO A 319 35.50 -16.50 29.42
CA PRO A 319 35.27 -15.27 30.16
C PRO A 319 36.36 -15.04 31.22
N PRO A 320 36.76 -13.78 31.47
CA PRO A 320 37.76 -13.45 32.47
C PRO A 320 37.26 -13.84 33.88
N PRO A 321 38.15 -14.29 34.78
CA PRO A 321 37.79 -14.62 36.16
C PRO A 321 37.33 -13.37 36.91
N TRP A 322 36.20 -13.50 37.61
CA TRP A 322 35.63 -12.42 38.42
C TRP A 322 36.58 -11.98 39.53
N PRO A 323 36.67 -10.67 39.84
CA PRO A 323 37.46 -10.18 40.95
C PRO A 323 36.88 -10.66 42.31
N PRO A 324 37.75 -10.94 43.29
CA PRO A 324 37.31 -11.35 44.62
C PRO A 324 36.48 -10.24 45.29
N ARG A 325 35.34 -10.63 45.88
CA ARG A 325 34.47 -9.72 46.65
C ARG A 325 35.26 -9.10 47.80
N ALA A 326 35.25 -7.77 47.88
CA ALA A 326 35.82 -7.06 49.01
C ALA A 326 35.05 -7.40 50.30
N PRO A 327 35.74 -7.61 51.44
CA PRO A 327 35.07 -7.80 52.72
C PRO A 327 34.39 -6.49 53.14
N GLY A 328 33.09 -6.57 53.40
CA GLY A 328 32.26 -5.45 53.84
C GLY A 328 32.74 -4.86 55.18
N ARG A 329 32.64 -3.54 55.27
CA ARG A 329 32.66 -2.78 56.52
C ARG A 329 31.24 -2.44 56.94
#